data_AF-A0A528F342-F1
#
_entry.id   AF-A0A528F342-F1
#
_cell.length_a   1.000
_cell.length_b   1.000
_cell.length_c   1.000
_cell.angle_alpha   90.00
_cell.angle_beta   90.00
_cell.angle_gamma   90.00
#
_symmetry.space_group_name_H-M   'P 1'
#
loop_
_entity.id
_entity.type
_entity.pdbx_description
1 polymer ?
#
loop_
_entity_poly.entity_id
_entity_poly.type
_entity_poly.pdbx_seq_one_letter_code
_entity_poly.pdbx_strand_id
1 'polypeptide(L)' 'TIVIQENVRDLSGGMIEVTAPTVEGRNIRRIGLDFSQGDVLLEKGRLLDPAALSLAASANHRQVSVVK' A
#
# COMPACT_ATOMS: atom_id res chain seq x y z
N THR A 1 15.83 0.83 -1.78
CA THR A 1 15.23 1.55 -2.92
C THR A 1 14.84 0.56 -3.97
N ILE A 2 13.75 0.81 -4.70
CA ILE A 2 13.35 0.00 -5.86
C ILE A 2 13.41 0.89 -7.10
N VAL A 3 14.16 0.50 -8.13
CA VAL A 3 14.26 1.23 -9.42
C VAL A 3 13.17 0.71 -10.35
N ILE A 4 12.46 1.61 -11.03
CA ILE A 4 11.41 1.25 -12.00
C ILE A 4 12.00 0.97 -13.37
N GLN A 5 11.33 0.16 -14.17
CA GLN A 5 11.84 -0.28 -15.49
C GLN A 5 12.06 0.90 -16.43
N GLU A 6 11.22 1.92 -16.35
CA GLU A 6 11.28 3.15 -17.14
C GLU A 6 12.56 3.96 -16.87
N ASN A 7 13.22 3.73 -15.73
CA ASN A 7 14.47 4.40 -15.34
C ASN A 7 15.70 3.50 -15.57
N VAL A 8 15.56 2.50 -16.44
CA VAL A 8 16.59 1.51 -16.70
C VAL A 8 16.77 1.31 -18.20
N ARG A 9 18.02 1.11 -18.62
CA ARG A 9 18.37 0.57 -19.93
C ARG A 9 18.93 -0.84 -19.77
N ASP A 10 18.40 -1.80 -20.53
CA ASP A 10 18.95 -3.15 -20.61
C ASP A 10 20.27 -3.14 -21.38
N LEU A 11 21.31 -3.70 -20.78
CA LEU A 11 22.64 -3.85 -21.38
C LEU A 11 22.88 -5.27 -21.91
N SER A 12 21.86 -6.14 -21.90
CA SER A 12 21.96 -7.58 -22.14
C SER A 12 22.81 -8.32 -21.09
N GLY A 13 22.75 -9.65 -21.10
CA GLY A 13 23.54 -10.48 -20.17
C GLY A 13 23.15 -10.34 -18.70
N GLY A 14 21.93 -9.88 -18.41
CA GLY A 14 21.43 -9.68 -17.04
C GLY A 14 21.94 -8.41 -16.37
N MET A 15 22.54 -7.50 -17.12
CA MET A 15 23.05 -6.22 -16.62
C MET A 15 22.15 -5.07 -17.06
N ILE A 16 22.08 -4.05 -16.21
CA ILE A 16 21.29 -2.86 -16.46
C ILE A 16 22.06 -1.58 -16.12
N GLU A 17 21.74 -0.50 -16.85
CA GLU A 17 22.16 0.86 -16.54
C GLU A 17 20.99 1.63 -15.91
N VAL A 18 21.20 2.24 -14.74
CA VAL A 18 20.22 3.14 -14.12
C VAL A 18 20.35 4.51 -14.75
N THR A 19 19.33 4.95 -15.49
CA THR A 19 19.37 6.16 -16.32
C THR A 19 18.92 7.42 -15.57
N ALA A 20 18.32 7.27 -14.39
CA ALA A 20 17.88 8.39 -13.55
C ALA A 20 18.22 8.16 -12.06
N PRO A 21 18.70 9.19 -11.35
CA PRO A 21 19.01 9.07 -9.93
C PRO A 21 17.76 8.71 -9.14
N THR A 22 17.86 7.68 -8.29
CA THR A 22 16.75 7.22 -7.44
C THR A 22 17.14 7.38 -5.97
N VAL A 23 16.41 8.23 -5.25
CA VAL A 23 16.67 8.52 -3.83
C VAL A 23 16.52 7.27 -2.96
N GLU A 24 17.24 7.23 -1.85
CA GLU A 24 17.06 6.21 -0.82
C GLU A 24 15.59 6.08 -0.40
N GLY A 25 15.09 4.85 -0.28
CA GLY A 25 13.71 4.59 0.13
C GLY A 25 12.66 4.77 -0.96
N ARG A 26 13.00 5.27 -2.15
CA ARG A 26 12.03 5.46 -3.24
C ARG A 26 11.37 4.13 -3.63
N ASN A 27 10.07 4.20 -3.91
CA ASN A 27 9.22 3.09 -4.33
C ASN A 27 9.10 1.95 -3.30
N ILE A 28 9.53 2.15 -2.05
CA ILE A 28 9.30 1.21 -0.96
C ILE A 28 7.99 1.56 -0.27
N ARG A 29 7.02 0.64 -0.27
CA ARG A 29 5.82 0.75 0.57
C ARG A 29 6.19 0.28 1.98
N ARG A 30 6.37 1.24 2.89
CA ARG A 30 6.77 0.96 4.29
C ARG A 30 5.62 0.29 5.04
N ILE A 31 5.97 -0.42 6.12
CA ILE A 31 4.97 -0.88 7.10
C ILE A 31 4.15 0.31 7.59
N GLY A 32 2.83 0.13 7.72
CA GLY A 32 1.94 1.18 8.18
C GLY A 32 1.60 2.26 7.16
N LEU A 33 1.96 2.09 5.87
CA LEU A 33 1.73 3.12 4.85
C LEU A 33 0.26 3.48 4.67
N ASP A 34 -0.60 2.46 4.59
CA ASP A 34 -2.03 2.66 4.37
C ASP A 34 -2.76 2.85 5.73
N PHE A 35 -2.37 2.07 6.75
CA PHE A 35 -2.74 2.22 8.17
C PHE A 35 -1.84 1.36 9.06
N SER A 36 -1.76 1.70 10.34
CA SER A 36 -0.96 1.02 11.35
C SER A 36 -1.83 0.21 12.32
N GLN A 37 -1.18 -0.73 13.03
CA GLN A 37 -1.85 -1.48 14.08
C GLN A 37 -2.29 -0.52 15.20
N GLY A 38 -3.58 -0.57 15.56
CA GLY A 38 -4.18 0.30 16.58
C GLY A 38 -4.95 1.49 16.02
N ASP A 39 -4.85 1.77 14.72
CA ASP A 39 -5.63 2.84 14.09
C ASP A 39 -7.12 2.51 14.09
N VAL A 40 -7.95 3.52 14.36
CA VAL A 40 -9.40 3.43 14.19
C VAL A 40 -9.73 3.69 12.73
N LEU A 41 -10.09 2.64 11.99
CA LEU A 41 -10.37 2.74 10.55
C LEU A 41 -11.83 3.09 10.24
N LEU A 42 -12.76 2.72 11.13
CA LEU A 42 -14.18 3.01 11.02
C LEU A 42 -14.71 3.47 12.36
N GLU A 43 -15.27 4.68 12.40
CA GLU A 43 -15.89 5.22 13.60
C GLU A 43 -17.24 4.55 13.90
N LYS A 44 -17.62 4.53 15.18
CA LYS A 44 -18.95 4.05 15.60
C LYS A 44 -20.04 4.89 14.92
N GLY A 45 -21.04 4.21 14.36
CA GLY A 45 -22.14 4.85 13.63
C GLY A 45 -21.83 5.14 12.16
N ARG A 46 -20.63 4.79 11.67
CA ARG A 46 -20.32 4.83 10.25
C ARG A 46 -21.23 3.86 9.48
N LEU A 47 -21.94 4.39 8.50
CA LEU A 47 -22.71 3.57 7.56
C LEU A 47 -21.76 2.71 6.72
N LEU A 48 -22.05 1.41 6.63
CA LEU A 48 -21.26 0.45 5.87
C LEU A 48 -21.64 0.50 4.37
N ASP A 49 -21.06 1.47 3.67
CA ASP A 49 -21.09 1.55 2.22
C ASP A 49 -19.96 0.69 1.59
N PRO A 50 -19.89 0.56 0.24
CA PRO A 50 -18.87 -0.28 -0.40
C PRO A 50 -17.43 0.09 -0.03
N ALA A 51 -17.15 1.38 0.19
CA ALA A 51 -15.83 1.85 0.60
C ALA A 51 -15.49 1.40 2.03
N ALA A 52 -16.42 1.56 2.97
CA ALA A 52 -16.24 1.12 4.36
C ALA A 52 -16.03 -0.40 4.45
N LEU A 53 -16.78 -1.18 3.69
CA LEU A 53 -16.60 -2.64 3.63
C LEU A 53 -15.24 -3.02 3.05
N SER A 54 -14.80 -2.34 1.99
CA SER A 54 -13.49 -2.56 1.38
C SER A 54 -12.36 -2.23 2.35
N LEU A 55 -12.50 -1.17 3.16
CA LEU A 55 -11.52 -0.79 4.17
C LEU A 55 -11.43 -1.83 5.30
N ALA A 56 -12.57 -2.29 5.82
CA ALA A 56 -12.59 -3.35 6.83
C ALA A 56 -11.95 -4.65 6.31
N ALA A 57 -12.25 -5.03 5.07
CA ALA A 57 -11.64 -6.20 4.43
C ALA A 57 -10.12 -6.03 4.22
N SER A 58 -9.67 -4.84 3.81
CA SER A 58 -8.24 -4.53 3.63
C SER A 58 -7.47 -4.61 4.94
N ALA A 59 -8.15 -4.31 6.06
CA ALA A 59 -7.64 -4.48 7.41
C ALA A 59 -7.81 -5.90 7.99
N ASN A 60 -8.14 -6.88 7.16
CA ASN A 60 -8.31 -8.29 7.51
C ASN A 60 -9.44 -8.56 8.54
N HIS A 61 -10.47 -7.71 8.59
CA HIS A 61 -11.66 -7.94 9.40
C HIS A 61 -12.74 -8.68 8.60
N ARG A 62 -12.82 -10.01 8.78
CA ARG A 62 -13.84 -10.86 8.13
C ARG A 62 -15.28 -10.53 8.56
N GLN A 63 -15.46 -9.99 9.75
CA GLN A 63 -16.75 -9.64 10.33
C GLN A 63 -16.64 -8.28 11.02
N VAL A 64 -17.73 -7.52 11.01
CA VAL A 64 -17.86 -6.23 11.70
C VAL A 64 -19.14 -6.23 12.52
N SER A 65 -19.08 -5.69 13.73
CA SER A 65 -20.26 -5.53 14.57
C SER A 65 -21.08 -4.32 14.11
N VAL A 66 -22.38 -4.51 13.96
CA VAL A 66 -23.34 -3.46 13.59
C VAL A 66 -24.41 -3.31 14.68
N VAL A 67 -25.09 -2.18 14.67
CA VAL A 67 -26.32 -2.01 15.46
C VAL A 67 -27.43 -2.92 14.91
N LYS A 68 -28.37 -3.33 15.76
CA LYS A 68 -29.58 -4.05 15.34
C LYS A 68 -30.62 -3.10 14.78
#